data_AF-A0A9N9TYY6-F1
#
_entry.id   AF-A0A9N9TYY6-F1
#
_cell.length_a   1.000
_cell.length_b   1.000
_cell.length_c   1.000
_cell.angle_alpha   90.00
_cell.angle_beta   90.00
_cell.angle_gamma   90.00
#
_symmetry.space_group_name_H-M   'P 1'
#
loop_
_entity.id
_entity.type
_entity.pdbx_description
1 polymer ?
#
loop_
_entity_poly.entity_id
_entity_poly.type
_entity_poly.pdbx_seq_one_letter_code
_entity_poly.pdbx_strand_id
1 'polypeptide(L)'
;MAVKSLLAFLALATTAHSKWIVPGARWYDTEGNIFNAHAGGLAIDRDTGRFFWFGEHKTKEDPEGGGVSVYSSDDLATWTSHGLALTPEDGHEFISPESIIQRPKVQYSDVDQKYHMWWHADDSKYSLLLQGHATSDNISGPYVFDKAVAPLGNWSQDFGLFTDYKDGRSYALYSNGDSVQGRDNYLTRFNEALTDLEDVVYTWPKFDLEAPTIIQTERSYYALMSHKTGYRPNNVVAFRADSLEGPWSQPFFVSPAYTRTFSTQSGFSWRINGTKQTTYLYMADQWDGNSIWESRNVWLPMDIDDDKGKLEVKWHDIYDLDVKTGEWEPVEGKEYPAAEAKTIGGAYLQEANFATLSKIATGIYGNDSKITFEVDGQGDDQWVSFYHQSKQLLLIISERPTHRTCPDIDDMGFGDQPMGAPDRINGTWQLRRVSSVVVNDNEDQVHTLYQKDTHKGIILSTALKLPLNKGKNTITVGGLSNGVNIKGADLDKIVVYPPEPRQPPKC
;
A
#
# COMPACT_ATOMS: atom_id res chain seq x y z
N MET A 1 -32.51 -40.63 -37.34
CA MET A 1 -31.40 -39.88 -36.73
C MET A 1 -31.92 -38.49 -36.40
N ALA A 2 -32.14 -38.19 -35.12
CA ALA A 2 -32.55 -36.87 -34.67
C ALA A 2 -31.34 -36.23 -33.99
N VAL A 3 -30.78 -35.19 -34.60
CA VAL A 3 -29.69 -34.39 -34.02
C VAL A 3 -30.33 -33.45 -33.00
N LYS A 4 -30.09 -33.72 -31.71
CA LYS A 4 -30.40 -32.79 -30.62
C LYS A 4 -29.37 -31.66 -30.64
N SER A 5 -29.81 -30.44 -30.96
CA SER A 5 -29.00 -29.24 -30.77
C SER A 5 -28.85 -28.97 -29.28
N LEU A 6 -27.60 -28.99 -28.81
CA LEU A 6 -27.22 -28.58 -27.46
C LEU A 6 -27.09 -27.04 -27.49
N LEU A 7 -28.05 -26.31 -26.93
CA LEU A 7 -27.86 -24.89 -26.64
C LEU A 7 -26.89 -24.80 -25.46
N ALA A 8 -25.65 -24.41 -25.73
CA ALA A 8 -24.73 -23.93 -24.70
C ALA A 8 -25.23 -22.57 -24.22
N PHE A 9 -25.73 -22.51 -22.98
CA PHE A 9 -25.88 -21.24 -22.27
C PHE A 9 -24.47 -20.71 -22.00
N LEU A 10 -24.01 -19.73 -22.78
CA LEU A 10 -22.93 -18.86 -22.35
C LEU A 10 -23.47 -18.08 -21.15
N ALA A 11 -23.04 -18.47 -19.94
CA ALA A 11 -23.10 -17.56 -18.82
C ALA A 11 -22.14 -16.40 -19.15
N LEU A 12 -22.69 -15.26 -19.58
CA LEU A 12 -21.94 -14.02 -19.52
C LEU A 12 -21.69 -13.75 -18.04
N ALA A 13 -20.49 -14.10 -17.56
CA ALA A 13 -19.96 -13.53 -16.34
C ALA A 13 -19.81 -12.03 -16.59
N THR A 14 -20.82 -11.26 -16.20
CA THR A 14 -20.67 -9.81 -16.11
C THR A 14 -19.70 -9.56 -14.96
N THR A 15 -18.43 -9.29 -15.27
CA THR A 15 -17.48 -8.80 -14.28
C THR A 15 -18.00 -7.45 -13.81
N ALA A 16 -18.49 -7.40 -12.58
CA ALA A 16 -18.89 -6.14 -11.97
C ALA A 16 -17.62 -5.32 -11.72
N HIS A 17 -17.53 -4.14 -12.32
CA HIS A 17 -16.39 -3.24 -12.13
C HIS A 17 -16.44 -2.62 -10.73
N SER A 18 -15.29 -2.55 -10.06
CA SER A 18 -15.13 -1.89 -8.76
C SER A 18 -15.43 -0.39 -8.92
N LYS A 19 -16.30 0.16 -8.09
CA LYS A 19 -16.57 1.60 -8.08
C LYS A 19 -15.79 2.30 -6.97
N TRP A 20 -15.62 1.64 -5.83
CA TRP A 20 -15.04 2.23 -4.65
C TRP A 20 -13.56 1.89 -4.52
N ILE A 21 -12.82 2.80 -3.89
CA ILE A 21 -11.47 2.53 -3.41
C ILE A 21 -11.60 1.96 -2.00
N VAL A 22 -11.02 0.79 -1.78
CA VAL A 22 -11.05 0.06 -0.50
C VAL A 22 -9.61 -0.16 -0.03
N PRO A 23 -9.02 0.79 0.72
CA PRO A 23 -7.61 0.73 1.11
C PRO A 23 -7.29 -0.52 1.94
N GLY A 24 -6.21 -1.20 1.61
CA GLY A 24 -5.77 -2.40 2.33
C GLY A 24 -6.49 -3.70 1.95
N ALA A 25 -7.55 -3.64 1.14
CA ALA A 25 -8.19 -4.84 0.62
C ALA A 25 -7.37 -5.50 -0.50
N ARG A 26 -7.69 -6.77 -0.80
CA ARG A 26 -7.23 -7.40 -2.05
C ARG A 26 -7.99 -6.78 -3.22
N TRP A 27 -7.26 -6.06 -4.07
CA TRP A 27 -7.80 -5.56 -5.32
C TRP A 27 -7.65 -6.61 -6.41
N TYR A 28 -8.61 -6.62 -7.32
CA TYR A 28 -8.64 -7.51 -8.47
C TYR A 28 -8.76 -6.67 -9.73
N ASP A 29 -8.09 -7.10 -10.79
CA ASP A 29 -8.22 -6.48 -12.10
C ASP A 29 -9.55 -6.89 -12.78
N THR A 30 -9.81 -6.33 -13.96
CA THR A 30 -11.02 -6.61 -14.74
C THR A 30 -11.17 -8.06 -15.20
N GLU A 31 -10.10 -8.86 -15.13
CA GLU A 31 -10.11 -10.29 -15.46
C GLU A 31 -10.24 -11.17 -14.20
N GLY A 32 -10.29 -10.56 -13.02
CA GLY A 32 -10.40 -11.26 -11.73
C GLY A 32 -9.06 -11.76 -11.18
N ASN A 33 -7.94 -11.35 -11.75
CA ASN A 33 -6.61 -11.64 -11.19
C ASN A 33 -6.29 -10.66 -10.07
N ILE A 34 -5.41 -11.06 -9.14
CA ILE A 34 -4.94 -10.16 -8.07
C ILE A 34 -4.17 -8.99 -8.71
N PHE A 35 -4.54 -7.77 -8.34
CA PHE A 35 -3.78 -6.57 -8.68
C PHE A 35 -2.41 -6.63 -7.99
N ASN A 36 -1.35 -6.78 -8.78
CA ASN A 36 0.01 -6.99 -8.31
C ASN A 36 0.93 -5.91 -8.87
N ALA A 37 0.87 -4.74 -8.24
CA ALA A 37 1.69 -3.58 -8.54
C ALA A 37 1.93 -2.82 -7.24
N HIS A 38 3.12 -3.00 -6.66
CA HIS A 38 3.51 -2.42 -5.36
C HIS A 38 4.52 -1.27 -5.53
N ALA A 39 4.60 -0.39 -4.53
CA ALA A 39 5.53 0.76 -4.47
C ALA A 39 5.53 1.65 -5.74
N GLY A 40 4.37 1.67 -6.40
CA GLY A 40 4.28 2.08 -7.79
C GLY A 40 4.34 3.58 -8.04
N GLY A 41 4.01 3.96 -9.27
CA GLY A 41 3.85 5.34 -9.71
C GLY A 41 2.78 5.45 -10.77
N LEU A 42 2.05 6.56 -10.75
CA LEU A 42 1.04 6.87 -11.75
C LEU A 42 1.65 7.69 -12.88
N ALA A 43 1.39 7.29 -14.12
CA ALA A 43 1.62 8.11 -15.31
C ALA A 43 0.29 8.31 -16.07
N ILE A 44 0.26 9.32 -16.93
CA ILE A 44 -0.90 9.63 -17.76
C ILE A 44 -0.55 9.36 -19.21
N ASP A 45 -1.42 8.65 -19.90
CA ASP A 45 -1.38 8.57 -21.36
C ASP A 45 -1.74 9.94 -21.95
N ARG A 46 -0.85 10.50 -22.77
CA ARG A 46 -0.99 11.85 -23.30
C ARG A 46 -2.12 11.97 -24.32
N ASP A 47 -2.41 10.87 -25.02
CA ASP A 47 -3.41 10.88 -26.08
C ASP A 47 -4.82 10.72 -25.53
N THR A 48 -4.98 9.84 -24.52
CA THR A 48 -6.30 9.48 -23.99
C THR A 48 -6.63 10.13 -22.65
N GLY A 49 -5.61 10.63 -21.92
CA GLY A 49 -5.76 11.09 -20.54
C GLY A 49 -5.97 9.96 -19.53
N ARG A 50 -5.79 8.70 -19.94
CA ARG A 50 -6.00 7.52 -19.10
C ARG A 50 -4.87 7.34 -18.09
N PHE A 51 -5.21 6.86 -16.90
CA PHE A 51 -4.25 6.59 -15.84
C PHE A 51 -3.55 5.25 -16.08
N PHE A 52 -2.24 5.21 -15.86
CA PHE A 52 -1.42 4.00 -15.88
C PHE A 52 -0.65 3.89 -14.57
N TRP A 53 -0.84 2.79 -13.84
CA TRP A 53 -0.12 2.48 -12.61
C TRP A 53 0.94 1.42 -12.89
N PHE A 54 2.20 1.79 -12.65
CA PHE A 54 3.35 0.90 -12.74
C PHE A 54 3.77 0.51 -11.35
N GLY A 55 4.04 -0.76 -11.10
CA GLY A 55 4.51 -1.20 -9.79
C GLY A 55 5.33 -2.47 -9.86
N GLU A 56 5.96 -2.78 -8.73
CA GLU A 56 6.73 -4.00 -8.55
C GLU A 56 5.80 -5.20 -8.68
N HIS A 57 6.15 -6.13 -9.58
CA HIS A 57 5.46 -7.40 -9.70
C HIS A 57 6.07 -8.39 -8.73
N LYS A 58 5.39 -8.66 -7.61
CA LYS A 58 5.91 -9.51 -6.54
C LYS A 58 5.18 -10.85 -6.51
N THR A 59 5.89 -11.93 -6.78
CA THR A 59 5.36 -13.30 -6.66
C THR A 59 6.03 -14.01 -5.49
N LYS A 60 5.62 -15.25 -5.24
CA LYS A 60 6.28 -16.08 -4.22
C LYS A 60 7.64 -16.56 -4.69
N GLU A 61 7.75 -16.79 -5.99
CA GLU A 61 8.94 -17.25 -6.70
C GLU A 61 9.96 -16.11 -6.80
N ASP A 62 9.49 -14.91 -7.17
CA ASP A 62 10.31 -13.72 -7.45
C ASP A 62 9.83 -12.53 -6.60
N PRO A 63 10.16 -12.50 -5.30
CA PRO A 63 9.63 -11.49 -4.37
C PRO A 63 10.17 -10.07 -4.58
N GLU A 64 11.30 -9.91 -5.28
CA GLU A 64 11.97 -8.62 -5.50
C GLU A 64 12.33 -8.34 -6.97
N GLY A 65 12.59 -9.37 -7.77
CA GLY A 65 13.03 -9.26 -9.16
C GLY A 65 11.99 -9.65 -10.22
N GLY A 66 10.70 -9.73 -9.86
CA GLY A 66 9.63 -10.17 -10.78
C GLY A 66 9.30 -9.20 -11.91
N GLY A 67 10.02 -8.08 -12.03
CA GLY A 67 9.82 -7.04 -13.03
C GLY A 67 8.80 -5.97 -12.61
N VAL A 68 8.32 -5.21 -13.60
CA VAL A 68 7.37 -4.12 -13.40
C VAL A 68 6.07 -4.45 -14.11
N SER A 69 4.98 -4.56 -13.36
CA SER A 69 3.63 -4.70 -13.91
C SER A 69 3.04 -3.34 -14.26
N VAL A 70 2.07 -3.33 -15.17
CA VAL A 70 1.36 -2.12 -15.57
C VAL A 70 -0.14 -2.36 -15.71
N TYR A 71 -0.92 -1.43 -15.16
CA TYR A 71 -2.37 -1.46 -15.21
C TYR A 71 -2.90 -0.10 -15.67
N SER A 72 -4.01 -0.08 -16.40
CA SER A 72 -4.68 1.18 -16.78
C SER A 72 -6.05 1.33 -16.13
N SER A 73 -6.45 2.57 -15.85
CA SER A 73 -7.76 2.89 -15.27
C SER A 73 -8.31 4.22 -15.80
N ASP A 74 -9.64 4.35 -15.86
CA ASP A 74 -10.33 5.62 -16.11
C ASP A 74 -10.72 6.35 -14.81
N ASP A 75 -10.76 5.63 -13.68
CA ASP A 75 -11.40 6.06 -12.43
C ASP A 75 -10.57 5.79 -11.17
N LEU A 76 -9.36 5.23 -11.32
CA LEU A 76 -8.44 4.81 -10.25
C LEU A 76 -8.97 3.68 -9.34
N ALA A 77 -10.14 3.12 -9.63
CA ALA A 77 -10.73 1.99 -8.88
C ALA A 77 -10.75 0.71 -9.73
N THR A 78 -11.04 0.84 -11.02
CA THR A 78 -11.15 -0.26 -11.97
C THR A 78 -9.86 -0.39 -12.77
N TRP A 79 -9.15 -1.50 -12.62
CA TRP A 79 -7.82 -1.69 -13.23
C TRP A 79 -7.83 -2.79 -14.29
N THR A 80 -7.38 -2.47 -15.50
CA THR A 80 -7.12 -3.45 -16.57
C THR A 80 -5.63 -3.72 -16.66
N SER A 81 -5.24 -4.98 -16.55
CA SER A 81 -3.84 -5.41 -16.67
C SER A 81 -3.34 -5.31 -18.10
N HIS A 82 -2.09 -4.88 -18.29
CA HIS A 82 -1.36 -4.97 -19.55
C HIS A 82 -0.13 -5.89 -19.45
N GLY A 83 -0.03 -6.69 -18.37
CA GLY A 83 1.10 -7.58 -18.11
C GLY A 83 2.31 -6.84 -17.53
N LEU A 84 3.51 -7.28 -17.92
CA LEU A 84 4.77 -6.68 -17.49
C LEU A 84 5.20 -5.58 -18.47
N ALA A 85 5.35 -4.36 -17.97
CA ALA A 85 5.99 -3.26 -18.68
C ALA A 85 7.50 -3.50 -18.81
N LEU A 86 8.15 -4.00 -17.75
CA LEU A 86 9.55 -4.42 -17.76
C LEU A 86 9.61 -5.90 -17.36
N THR A 87 9.98 -6.76 -18.30
CA THR A 87 10.14 -8.20 -18.07
C THR A 87 11.56 -8.47 -17.57
N PRO A 88 11.74 -9.28 -16.50
CA PRO A 88 13.06 -9.65 -16.04
C PRO A 88 13.76 -10.57 -17.05
N GLU A 89 15.09 -10.48 -17.12
CA GLU A 89 15.94 -11.25 -18.04
C GLU A 89 16.89 -12.16 -17.26
N ASP A 90 16.78 -13.48 -17.47
CA ASP A 90 17.62 -14.48 -16.79
C ASP A 90 19.12 -14.18 -17.00
N GLY A 91 19.85 -14.05 -15.89
CA GLY A 91 21.29 -13.78 -15.89
C GLY A 91 21.70 -12.36 -16.30
N HIS A 92 20.75 -11.45 -16.55
CA HIS A 92 21.05 -10.03 -16.75
C HIS A 92 21.56 -9.40 -15.44
N GLU A 93 22.53 -8.49 -15.52
CA GLU A 93 23.21 -7.94 -14.33
C GLU A 93 22.29 -7.12 -13.41
N PHE A 94 21.32 -6.40 -13.97
CA PHE A 94 20.49 -5.43 -13.24
C PHE A 94 18.97 -5.68 -13.27
N ILE A 95 18.51 -6.65 -14.07
CA ILE A 95 17.07 -6.93 -14.25
C ILE A 95 16.79 -8.44 -14.30
N SER A 96 17.63 -9.25 -13.66
CA SER A 96 17.29 -10.67 -13.48
C SER A 96 16.30 -10.86 -12.34
N PRO A 97 15.64 -12.04 -12.24
CA PRO A 97 14.83 -12.38 -11.08
C PRO A 97 15.57 -12.32 -9.73
N GLU A 98 16.90 -12.42 -9.73
CA GLU A 98 17.76 -12.26 -8.53
C GLU A 98 18.15 -10.81 -8.23
N SER A 99 17.84 -9.87 -9.12
CA SER A 99 18.05 -8.44 -8.95
C SER A 99 16.94 -7.82 -8.11
N ILE A 100 17.17 -6.60 -7.61
CA ILE A 100 16.15 -5.77 -6.95
C ILE A 100 15.65 -4.75 -7.96
N ILE A 101 14.34 -4.80 -8.26
CA ILE A 101 13.65 -3.87 -9.16
C ILE A 101 12.55 -3.19 -8.36
N GLN A 102 12.85 -2.04 -7.76
CA GLN A 102 11.97 -1.41 -6.78
C GLN A 102 11.54 0.01 -7.16
N ARG A 103 10.31 0.37 -6.77
CA ARG A 103 9.72 1.70 -6.87
C ARG A 103 9.75 2.32 -8.27
N PRO A 104 9.30 1.63 -9.33
CA PRO A 104 9.31 2.18 -10.67
C PRO A 104 8.49 3.47 -10.75
N LYS A 105 8.97 4.43 -11.54
CA LYS A 105 8.29 5.67 -11.89
C LYS A 105 8.44 5.90 -13.38
N VAL A 106 7.35 6.34 -14.02
CA VAL A 106 7.31 6.55 -15.47
C VAL A 106 6.94 7.99 -15.77
N GLN A 107 7.66 8.62 -16.69
CA GLN A 107 7.37 9.96 -17.19
C GLN A 107 7.63 10.03 -18.70
N TYR A 108 6.80 10.77 -19.42
CA TYR A 108 6.99 11.02 -20.86
C TYR A 108 7.92 12.21 -21.08
N SER A 109 8.82 12.09 -22.06
CA SER A 109 9.71 13.16 -22.50
C SER A 109 9.26 13.70 -23.86
N ASP A 110 9.01 15.01 -23.91
CA ASP A 110 8.67 15.72 -25.15
C ASP A 110 9.87 15.84 -26.10
N VAL A 111 11.10 15.64 -25.62
CA VAL A 111 12.32 15.82 -26.42
C VAL A 111 12.62 14.59 -27.28
N ASP A 112 12.53 13.39 -26.70
CA ASP A 112 12.77 12.12 -27.37
C ASP A 112 11.48 11.42 -27.84
N GLN A 113 10.32 11.93 -27.40
CA GLN A 113 9.00 11.38 -27.70
C GLN A 113 8.78 9.95 -27.15
N LYS A 114 9.40 9.62 -26.01
CA LYS A 114 9.32 8.32 -25.36
C LYS A 114 8.86 8.40 -23.91
N TYR A 115 8.44 7.26 -23.40
CA TYR A 115 8.25 7.04 -21.97
C TYR A 115 9.54 6.53 -21.35
N HIS A 116 9.94 7.18 -20.25
CA HIS A 116 11.14 6.84 -19.47
C HIS A 116 10.70 6.22 -18.15
N MET A 117 11.21 5.03 -17.86
CA MET A 117 11.04 4.36 -16.57
C MET A 117 12.34 4.46 -15.78
N TRP A 118 12.24 4.94 -14.55
CA TRP A 118 13.32 4.99 -13.58
C TRP A 118 12.92 4.24 -12.31
N TRP A 119 13.86 3.55 -11.69
CA TRP A 119 13.62 2.74 -10.50
C TRP A 119 14.90 2.59 -9.67
N HIS A 120 14.75 2.06 -8.45
CA HIS A 120 15.88 1.62 -7.63
C HIS A 120 16.37 0.25 -8.12
N ALA A 121 17.58 0.23 -8.69
CA ALA A 121 18.23 -0.99 -9.18
C ALA A 121 19.30 -1.45 -8.19
N ASP A 122 19.20 -2.70 -7.72
CA ASP A 122 20.15 -3.23 -6.75
C ASP A 122 20.41 -4.73 -6.87
N ASP A 123 21.34 -5.23 -6.07
CA ASP A 123 21.52 -6.65 -5.80
C ASP A 123 20.79 -7.08 -4.52
N SER A 124 20.66 -8.38 -4.30
CA SER A 124 20.02 -8.94 -3.10
C SER A 124 20.67 -8.55 -1.75
N LYS A 125 21.83 -7.89 -1.77
CA LYS A 125 22.53 -7.39 -0.58
C LYS A 125 22.40 -5.88 -0.40
N TYR A 126 21.67 -5.20 -1.29
CA TYR A 126 21.54 -3.75 -1.34
C TYR A 126 22.91 -3.04 -1.40
N SER A 127 23.81 -3.57 -2.23
CA SER A 127 25.20 -3.12 -2.31
C SER A 127 25.54 -2.26 -3.52
N LEU A 128 24.69 -2.27 -4.55
CA LEU A 128 24.90 -1.49 -5.77
C LEU A 128 24.44 -0.04 -5.60
N LEU A 129 23.26 0.17 -5.01
CA LEU A 129 22.66 1.47 -4.76
C LEU A 129 22.58 2.36 -6.03
N LEU A 130 21.98 1.83 -7.10
CA LEU A 130 21.89 2.48 -8.42
C LEU A 130 20.46 2.87 -8.78
N GLN A 131 20.35 3.72 -9.80
CA GLN A 131 19.10 4.02 -10.50
C GLN A 131 19.09 3.29 -11.83
N GLY A 132 18.10 2.42 -12.03
CA GLY A 132 17.85 1.79 -13.32
C GLY A 132 17.08 2.72 -14.24
N HIS A 133 17.34 2.61 -15.55
CA HIS A 133 16.69 3.37 -16.61
C HIS A 133 16.31 2.46 -17.77
N ALA A 134 15.08 2.65 -18.28
CA ALA A 134 14.55 1.94 -19.43
C ALA A 134 13.60 2.86 -20.21
N THR A 135 13.41 2.59 -21.52
CA THR A 135 12.54 3.41 -22.37
C THR A 135 11.54 2.58 -23.18
N SER A 136 10.41 3.19 -23.54
CA SER A 136 9.45 2.62 -24.48
C SER A 136 8.77 3.70 -25.31
N ASP A 137 8.39 3.35 -26.55
CA ASP A 137 7.53 4.20 -27.38
C ASP A 137 6.05 4.14 -26.94
N ASN A 138 5.67 3.11 -26.17
CA ASN A 138 4.30 2.92 -25.68
C ASN A 138 4.27 2.99 -24.15
N ILE A 139 3.27 3.65 -23.57
CA ILE A 139 3.14 3.78 -22.11
C ILE A 139 3.09 2.42 -21.41
N SER A 140 2.38 1.43 -21.96
CA SER A 140 2.30 0.08 -21.39
C SER A 140 3.56 -0.77 -21.62
N GLY A 141 4.56 -0.26 -22.33
CA GLY A 141 5.74 -1.01 -22.73
C GLY A 141 5.54 -1.87 -24.00
N PRO A 142 6.40 -2.88 -24.21
CA PRO A 142 7.50 -3.27 -23.32
C PRO A 142 8.57 -2.17 -23.26
N TYR A 143 9.19 -2.02 -22.09
CA TYR A 143 10.33 -1.15 -21.84
C TYR A 143 11.62 -1.91 -22.11
N VAL A 144 12.58 -1.22 -22.73
CA VAL A 144 13.91 -1.75 -23.02
C VAL A 144 14.90 -1.13 -22.06
N PHE A 145 15.60 -1.97 -21.30
CA PHE A 145 16.67 -1.55 -20.39
C PHE A 145 17.75 -0.76 -21.16
N ASP A 146 18.18 0.36 -20.56
CA ASP A 146 19.26 1.20 -21.08
C ASP A 146 20.50 1.11 -20.20
N LYS A 147 20.35 1.43 -18.91
CA LYS A 147 21.48 1.53 -17.97
C LYS A 147 21.05 1.44 -16.51
N ALA A 148 22.02 1.14 -15.64
CA ALA A 148 21.93 1.35 -14.20
C ALA A 148 23.08 2.25 -13.75
N VAL A 149 22.79 3.37 -13.08
CA VAL A 149 23.79 4.43 -12.81
C VAL A 149 23.72 4.99 -11.40
N ALA A 150 24.87 5.43 -10.90
CA ALA A 150 24.97 6.22 -9.67
C ALA A 150 24.59 7.68 -9.96
N PRO A 151 23.57 8.27 -9.32
CA PRO A 151 23.11 9.62 -9.60
C PRO A 151 24.16 10.67 -9.24
N LEU A 152 24.78 11.29 -10.25
CA LEU A 152 25.84 12.31 -10.07
C LEU A 152 27.01 11.81 -9.19
N GLY A 153 27.29 10.51 -9.20
CA GLY A 153 28.30 9.88 -8.36
C GLY A 153 27.89 9.64 -6.90
N ASN A 154 26.64 9.95 -6.51
CA ASN A 154 26.05 9.57 -5.22
C ASN A 154 25.43 8.16 -5.27
N TRP A 155 24.98 7.66 -4.13
CA TRP A 155 24.22 6.42 -4.02
C TRP A 155 22.71 6.70 -4.13
N SER A 156 21.96 5.69 -4.57
CA SER A 156 20.50 5.71 -4.64
C SER A 156 19.94 4.40 -4.14
N GLN A 157 19.07 4.45 -3.14
CA GLN A 157 18.22 3.33 -2.76
C GLN A 157 16.79 3.69 -3.15
N ASP A 158 15.87 3.79 -2.17
CA ASP A 158 14.48 4.14 -2.39
C ASP A 158 14.31 5.35 -3.31
N PHE A 159 13.52 5.16 -4.37
CA PHE A 159 13.37 6.09 -5.49
C PHE A 159 11.96 6.67 -5.61
N GLY A 160 11.88 7.94 -5.98
CA GLY A 160 10.66 8.66 -6.33
C GLY A 160 10.90 9.60 -7.51
N LEU A 161 9.82 10.03 -8.16
CA LEU A 161 9.83 10.98 -9.25
C LEU A 161 8.70 11.99 -9.03
N PHE A 162 9.01 13.26 -9.25
CA PHE A 162 8.06 14.36 -9.16
C PHE A 162 8.20 15.25 -10.40
N THR A 163 7.07 15.63 -11.01
CA THR A 163 7.04 16.62 -12.09
C THR A 163 6.29 17.85 -11.60
N ASP A 164 6.94 19.00 -11.62
CA ASP A 164 6.32 20.27 -11.25
C ASP A 164 5.35 20.69 -12.35
N TYR A 165 4.05 20.76 -12.04
CA TYR A 165 3.05 21.09 -13.06
C TYR A 165 3.11 22.55 -13.52
N LYS A 166 3.83 23.43 -12.80
CA LYS A 166 3.93 24.86 -13.13
C LYS A 166 4.95 25.15 -14.22
N ASP A 167 6.06 24.42 -14.24
CA ASP A 167 7.14 24.62 -15.23
C ASP A 167 7.44 23.39 -16.10
N GLY A 168 6.86 22.22 -15.77
CA GLY A 168 7.02 20.98 -16.50
C GLY A 168 8.32 20.22 -16.23
N ARG A 169 9.15 20.68 -15.28
CA ARG A 169 10.41 20.00 -14.95
C ARG A 169 10.18 18.78 -14.07
N SER A 170 10.95 17.74 -14.33
CA SER A 170 10.94 16.51 -13.52
C SER A 170 12.16 16.41 -12.62
N TYR A 171 11.97 15.76 -11.47
CA TYR A 171 12.95 15.62 -10.41
C TYR A 171 12.94 14.19 -9.87
N ALA A 172 14.12 13.62 -9.67
CA ALA A 172 14.30 12.40 -8.90
C ALA A 172 14.36 12.74 -7.41
N LEU A 173 13.74 11.87 -6.61
CA LEU A 173 13.91 11.83 -5.17
C LEU A 173 14.55 10.51 -4.78
N TYR A 174 15.58 10.54 -3.94
CA TYR A 174 16.22 9.29 -3.50
C TYR A 174 16.92 9.38 -2.15
N SER A 175 16.99 8.25 -1.45
CA SER A 175 17.82 8.06 -0.25
C SER A 175 19.21 7.54 -0.62
N ASN A 176 20.22 7.83 0.21
CA ASN A 176 21.65 7.54 -0.08
C ASN A 176 22.15 6.20 0.55
N GLY A 177 21.26 5.22 0.77
CA GLY A 177 21.57 3.90 1.35
C GLY A 177 21.63 3.86 2.88
N ASP A 178 21.97 2.70 3.47
CA ASP A 178 21.84 2.45 4.93
C ASP A 178 23.13 2.71 5.76
N SER A 179 24.10 3.41 5.18
CA SER A 179 25.36 3.71 5.89
C SER A 179 25.25 4.93 6.79
N VAL A 180 26.13 5.05 7.79
CA VAL A 180 26.23 6.25 8.66
C VAL A 180 26.48 7.52 7.83
N GLN A 181 27.16 7.38 6.68
CA GLN A 181 27.44 8.44 5.73
C GLN A 181 26.28 8.68 4.74
N GLY A 182 25.39 7.69 4.56
CA GLY A 182 24.31 7.65 3.57
C GLY A 182 22.93 8.10 4.09
N ARG A 183 22.89 8.99 5.08
CA ARG A 183 21.63 9.40 5.75
C ARG A 183 20.89 10.56 5.11
N ASP A 184 21.39 11.02 3.96
CA ASP A 184 20.84 12.16 3.25
C ASP A 184 19.79 11.71 2.23
N ASN A 185 18.78 12.56 2.03
CA ASN A 185 17.82 12.42 0.94
C ASN A 185 18.01 13.58 -0.04
N TYR A 186 17.89 13.28 -1.33
CA TYR A 186 18.14 14.22 -2.41
C TYR A 186 16.88 14.51 -3.19
N LEU A 187 16.77 15.76 -3.64
CA LEU A 187 15.91 16.19 -4.73
C LEU A 187 16.83 16.67 -5.85
N THR A 188 16.82 15.97 -6.98
CA THR A 188 17.76 16.21 -8.09
C THR A 188 16.98 16.37 -9.39
N ARG A 189 17.29 17.42 -10.16
CA ARG A 189 16.61 17.72 -11.42
C ARG A 189 17.06 16.77 -12.54
N PHE A 190 16.11 16.30 -13.34
CA PHE A 190 16.38 15.62 -14.62
C PHE A 190 16.67 16.63 -15.74
N ASN A 191 17.47 16.23 -16.73
CA ASN A 191 17.53 16.94 -18.00
C ASN A 191 16.16 16.91 -18.72
N GLU A 192 15.97 17.77 -19.72
CA GLU A 192 14.68 17.86 -20.43
C GLU A 192 14.28 16.55 -21.15
N ALA A 193 15.25 15.72 -21.52
CA ALA A 193 15.03 14.43 -22.16
C ALA A 193 14.82 13.27 -21.16
N LEU A 194 14.86 13.53 -19.84
CA LEU A 194 14.70 12.51 -18.80
C LEU A 194 15.69 11.33 -18.90
N THR A 195 16.84 11.52 -19.56
CA THR A 195 17.86 10.49 -19.73
C THR A 195 18.89 10.48 -18.62
N ASP A 196 19.09 11.60 -17.93
CA ASP A 196 20.10 11.80 -16.90
C ASP A 196 19.69 12.88 -15.90
N LEU A 197 20.37 12.90 -14.74
CA LEU A 197 20.25 13.94 -13.73
C LEU A 197 21.29 15.05 -13.97
N GLU A 198 20.92 16.30 -13.69
CA GLU A 198 21.77 17.48 -13.93
C GLU A 198 22.34 18.08 -12.64
N ASP A 199 21.47 18.42 -11.68
CA ASP A 199 21.85 19.16 -10.48
C ASP A 199 20.99 18.82 -9.28
N VAL A 200 21.64 18.75 -8.12
CA VAL A 200 20.99 18.61 -6.82
C VAL A 200 20.35 19.94 -6.45
N VAL A 201 19.02 19.95 -6.38
CA VAL A 201 18.19 21.13 -6.06
C VAL A 201 18.12 21.31 -4.55
N TYR A 202 17.98 20.21 -3.81
CA TYR A 202 17.94 20.23 -2.36
C TYR A 202 18.45 18.92 -1.76
N THR A 203 18.96 19.01 -0.53
CA THR A 203 19.35 17.87 0.29
C THR A 203 18.70 18.00 1.66
N TRP A 204 17.98 16.97 2.11
CA TRP A 204 17.57 16.83 3.51
C TRP A 204 18.66 16.09 4.26
N PRO A 205 19.47 16.77 5.10
CA PRO A 205 20.66 16.16 5.66
C PRO A 205 20.31 15.33 6.90
N LYS A 206 20.72 14.06 6.89
CA LYS A 206 20.81 13.18 8.07
C LYS A 206 19.51 12.93 8.83
N PHE A 207 18.37 12.93 8.16
CA PHE A 207 17.10 12.47 8.75
C PHE A 207 16.90 10.97 8.67
N ASP A 208 17.68 10.29 7.84
CA ASP A 208 17.61 8.84 7.61
C ASP A 208 16.20 8.39 7.19
N LEU A 209 15.76 8.96 6.07
CA LEU A 209 14.45 8.73 5.50
C LEU A 209 14.55 7.96 4.18
N GLU A 210 13.43 7.43 3.74
CA GLU A 210 13.26 6.63 2.52
C GLU A 210 11.85 6.85 1.94
N ALA A 211 11.52 6.09 0.89
CA ALA A 211 10.24 6.10 0.21
C ALA A 211 9.70 7.49 -0.17
N PRO A 212 10.50 8.33 -0.87
CA PRO A 212 10.17 9.74 -1.01
C PRO A 212 9.12 10.02 -2.10
N THR A 213 8.25 11.00 -1.84
CA THR A 213 7.33 11.57 -2.83
C THR A 213 7.06 13.06 -2.53
N ILE A 214 6.66 13.84 -3.55
CA ILE A 214 6.22 15.22 -3.37
C ILE A 214 4.80 15.37 -3.88
N ILE A 215 3.94 15.99 -3.06
CA ILE A 215 2.66 16.54 -3.51
C ILE A 215 2.75 18.07 -3.59
N GLN A 216 2.23 18.63 -4.68
CA GLN A 216 2.29 20.05 -4.96
C GLN A 216 0.89 20.67 -4.95
N THR A 217 0.71 21.77 -4.22
CA THR A 217 -0.49 22.61 -4.26
C THR A 217 -0.27 23.82 -5.17
N GLU A 218 -1.25 24.71 -5.26
CA GLU A 218 -1.08 25.99 -5.96
C GLU A 218 0.01 26.87 -5.31
N ARG A 219 0.25 26.70 -4.00
CA ARG A 219 1.17 27.54 -3.23
C ARG A 219 2.46 26.83 -2.82
N SER A 220 2.38 25.57 -2.42
CA SER A 220 3.45 24.91 -1.68
C SER A 220 3.74 23.50 -2.18
N TYR A 221 4.89 22.98 -1.76
CA TYR A 221 5.35 21.61 -1.96
C TYR A 221 5.40 20.92 -0.61
N TYR A 222 4.93 19.68 -0.56
CA TYR A 222 5.01 18.82 0.60
C TYR A 222 5.77 17.55 0.21
N ALA A 223 6.96 17.34 0.78
CA ALA A 223 7.75 16.13 0.57
C ALA A 223 7.43 15.13 1.69
N LEU A 224 6.92 13.96 1.34
CA LEU A 224 6.59 12.88 2.27
C LEU A 224 7.65 11.79 2.17
N MET A 225 8.08 11.27 3.32
CA MET A 225 9.08 10.21 3.42
C MET A 225 8.82 9.36 4.66
N SER A 226 9.15 8.07 4.60
CA SER A 226 9.16 7.21 5.78
C SER A 226 10.55 7.17 6.42
N HIS A 227 10.63 6.75 7.67
CA HIS A 227 11.91 6.36 8.27
C HIS A 227 12.38 5.01 7.73
N LYS A 228 13.68 4.69 7.89
CA LYS A 228 14.26 3.42 7.45
C LYS A 228 14.04 2.30 8.47
N THR A 229 12.93 1.59 8.30
CA THR A 229 12.59 0.43 9.15
C THR A 229 12.33 -0.84 8.33
N GLY A 230 12.83 -0.87 7.10
CA GLY A 230 12.54 -1.93 6.12
C GLY A 230 11.04 -2.09 5.91
N TYR A 231 10.57 -3.33 5.78
CA TYR A 231 9.13 -3.61 5.62
C TYR A 231 8.25 -3.34 6.85
N ARG A 232 8.84 -2.94 7.99
CA ARG A 232 8.06 -2.55 9.17
C ARG A 232 7.57 -1.12 8.97
N PRO A 233 6.27 -0.82 9.18
CA PRO A 233 5.77 0.54 9.02
C PRO A 233 6.27 1.45 10.15
N ASN A 234 6.29 2.76 9.87
CA ASN A 234 6.59 3.82 10.82
C ASN A 234 5.70 5.05 10.56
N ASN A 235 5.84 6.11 11.35
CA ASN A 235 5.09 7.34 11.11
C ASN A 235 5.77 8.11 9.98
N VAL A 236 5.11 8.20 8.83
CA VAL A 236 5.55 8.99 7.68
C VAL A 236 5.56 10.46 8.10
N VAL A 237 6.63 11.14 7.71
CA VAL A 237 6.80 12.56 7.94
C VAL A 237 6.62 13.34 6.65
N ALA A 238 6.16 14.58 6.77
CA ALA A 238 6.16 15.56 5.70
C ALA A 238 7.05 16.76 6.04
N PHE A 239 7.65 17.33 5.00
CA PHE A 239 8.31 18.63 5.00
C PHE A 239 7.54 19.56 4.08
N ARG A 240 7.47 20.85 4.40
CA ARG A 240 6.78 21.85 3.58
C ARG A 240 7.74 22.95 3.11
N ALA A 241 7.62 23.37 1.86
CA ALA A 241 8.33 24.53 1.29
C ALA A 241 7.46 25.28 0.26
N ASP A 242 7.81 26.54 -0.03
CA ASP A 242 7.21 27.32 -1.14
C ASP A 242 8.04 27.25 -2.43
N SER A 243 9.25 26.71 -2.36
CA SER A 243 10.15 26.47 -3.49
C SER A 243 10.87 25.13 -3.27
N LEU A 244 11.22 24.43 -4.34
CA LEU A 244 11.92 23.14 -4.25
C LEU A 244 13.33 23.28 -3.64
N GLU A 245 13.99 24.42 -3.84
CA GLU A 245 15.28 24.80 -3.23
C GLU A 245 15.15 25.09 -1.72
N GLY A 246 13.92 25.13 -1.19
CA GLY A 246 13.63 25.43 0.20
C GLY A 246 13.51 26.93 0.51
N PRO A 247 13.62 27.31 1.80
CA PRO A 247 13.87 26.43 2.94
C PRO A 247 12.69 25.48 3.19
N TRP A 248 12.99 24.21 3.44
CA TRP A 248 12.01 23.22 3.89
C TRP A 248 11.80 23.32 5.41
N SER A 249 10.58 23.06 5.86
CA SER A 249 10.21 23.06 7.29
C SER A 249 10.94 21.96 8.07
N GLN A 250 10.79 21.95 9.40
CA GLN A 250 11.04 20.72 10.16
C GLN A 250 10.01 19.64 9.78
N PRO A 251 10.36 18.35 9.86
CA PRO A 251 9.41 17.27 9.58
C PRO A 251 8.28 17.24 10.60
N PHE A 252 7.10 16.82 10.16
CA PHE A 252 5.94 16.56 11.02
C PHE A 252 5.20 15.31 10.56
N PHE A 253 4.53 14.62 11.48
CA PHE A 253 3.74 13.44 11.13
C PHE A 253 2.53 13.80 10.28
N VAL A 254 2.27 12.97 9.26
CA VAL A 254 1.11 13.12 8.38
C VAL A 254 -0.14 12.43 8.92
N SER A 255 -0.03 11.67 10.00
CA SER A 255 -1.13 10.92 10.62
C SER A 255 -1.00 10.92 12.14
N PRO A 256 -2.05 10.57 12.91
CA PRO A 256 -1.93 10.37 14.35
C PRO A 256 -0.78 9.39 14.69
N ALA A 257 0.06 9.78 15.64
CA ALA A 257 1.17 8.95 16.10
C ALA A 257 0.68 7.57 16.56
N TYR A 258 1.56 6.57 16.51
CA TYR A 258 1.29 5.16 16.84
C TYR A 258 0.30 4.45 15.90
N THR A 259 -0.27 5.13 14.91
CA THR A 259 -0.91 4.43 13.79
C THR A 259 0.12 3.92 12.78
N ARG A 260 1.34 4.51 12.79
CA ARG A 260 2.38 4.27 11.79
C ARG A 260 1.84 4.48 10.38
N THR A 261 1.16 5.63 10.21
CA THR A 261 0.46 5.98 8.97
C THR A 261 -0.52 4.89 8.55
N PHE A 262 -1.30 4.40 9.51
CA PHE A 262 -2.22 3.28 9.35
C PHE A 262 -1.53 1.98 8.87
N SER A 263 -0.35 1.70 9.43
CA SER A 263 0.55 0.61 9.03
C SER A 263 0.85 0.63 7.53
N THR A 264 1.29 1.79 7.02
CA THR A 264 1.73 1.95 5.62
C THR A 264 3.11 2.58 5.54
N GLN A 265 3.73 2.49 4.37
CA GLN A 265 4.91 3.23 3.97
C GLN A 265 4.56 4.06 2.73
N SER A 266 5.08 5.29 2.64
CA SER A 266 4.88 6.12 1.45
C SER A 266 5.38 5.41 0.19
N GLY A 267 4.86 5.80 -0.97
CA GLY A 267 5.34 5.27 -2.25
C GLY A 267 5.17 6.30 -3.35
N PHE A 268 3.99 6.91 -3.42
CA PHE A 268 3.65 7.94 -4.39
C PHE A 268 2.60 8.89 -3.83
N SER A 269 2.43 10.03 -4.48
CA SER A 269 1.36 10.96 -4.19
C SER A 269 0.86 11.56 -5.49
N TRP A 270 -0.45 11.82 -5.56
CA TRP A 270 -1.08 12.28 -6.79
C TRP A 270 -2.05 13.41 -6.56
N ARG A 271 -2.02 14.39 -7.46
CA ARG A 271 -2.96 15.51 -7.50
C ARG A 271 -3.99 15.26 -8.60
N ILE A 272 -5.26 15.21 -8.23
CA ILE A 272 -6.39 15.17 -9.15
C ILE A 272 -6.91 16.60 -9.29
N ASN A 273 -6.71 17.21 -10.46
CA ASN A 273 -7.28 18.51 -10.80
C ASN A 273 -8.69 18.34 -11.35
N GLY A 274 -9.65 18.11 -10.46
CA GLY A 274 -11.05 17.91 -10.82
C GLY A 274 -11.76 19.20 -11.21
N THR A 275 -12.85 19.06 -11.96
CA THR A 275 -13.66 20.20 -12.44
C THR A 275 -14.41 20.96 -11.32
N LYS A 276 -14.56 20.36 -10.14
CA LYS A 276 -15.22 20.98 -8.98
C LYS A 276 -14.30 21.18 -7.79
N GLN A 277 -13.38 20.25 -7.54
CA GLN A 277 -12.36 20.37 -6.50
C GLN A 277 -11.04 19.72 -6.91
N THR A 278 -9.95 20.18 -6.31
CA THR A 278 -8.67 19.45 -6.33
C THR A 278 -8.67 18.44 -5.18
N THR A 279 -8.29 17.20 -5.48
CA THR A 279 -8.10 16.14 -4.48
C THR A 279 -6.66 15.65 -4.52
N TYR A 280 -6.08 15.43 -3.33
CA TYR A 280 -4.72 14.94 -3.16
C TYR A 280 -4.77 13.54 -2.59
N LEU A 281 -4.05 12.59 -3.19
CA LEU A 281 -4.01 11.20 -2.77
C LEU A 281 -2.62 10.82 -2.26
N TYR A 282 -2.57 10.27 -1.06
CA TYR A 282 -1.44 9.51 -0.51
C TYR A 282 -1.57 8.07 -1.01
N MET A 283 -0.61 7.61 -1.82
CA MET A 283 -0.65 6.30 -2.45
C MET A 283 0.50 5.46 -1.92
N ALA A 284 0.18 4.46 -1.12
CA ALA A 284 1.15 3.80 -0.26
C ALA A 284 0.96 2.28 -0.25
N ASP A 285 1.97 1.61 0.30
CA ASP A 285 1.95 0.17 0.50
C ASP A 285 1.86 -0.17 1.97
N GLN A 286 1.02 -1.15 2.26
CA GLN A 286 1.00 -1.87 3.52
C GLN A 286 1.74 -3.19 3.31
N TRP A 287 3.06 -3.15 3.51
CA TRP A 287 3.95 -4.28 3.31
C TRP A 287 3.62 -5.47 4.20
N ASP A 288 3.91 -6.67 3.69
CA ASP A 288 3.88 -7.91 4.46
C ASP A 288 5.25 -8.60 4.43
N GLY A 289 6.12 -8.27 5.38
CA GLY A 289 7.48 -8.82 5.42
C GLY A 289 7.56 -10.35 5.51
N ASN A 290 6.49 -11.05 5.91
CA ASN A 290 6.46 -12.52 5.93
C ASN A 290 6.05 -13.11 4.57
N SER A 291 5.38 -12.35 3.72
CA SER A 291 4.80 -12.79 2.46
C SER A 291 4.64 -11.57 1.55
N ILE A 292 5.72 -11.06 0.99
CA ILE A 292 5.70 -9.72 0.37
C ILE A 292 4.72 -9.60 -0.81
N TRP A 293 4.46 -10.70 -1.51
CA TRP A 293 3.41 -10.84 -2.53
C TRP A 293 1.97 -10.69 -1.99
N GLU A 294 1.78 -10.68 -0.67
CA GLU A 294 0.51 -10.40 0.02
C GLU A 294 0.39 -8.96 0.53
N SER A 295 1.31 -8.08 0.13
CA SER A 295 1.23 -6.66 0.46
C SER A 295 -0.01 -6.01 -0.17
N ARG A 296 -0.42 -4.86 0.36
CA ARG A 296 -1.67 -4.19 -0.04
C ARG A 296 -1.43 -2.76 -0.43
N ASN A 297 -2.17 -2.30 -1.42
CA ASN A 297 -2.25 -0.88 -1.78
C ASN A 297 -3.20 -0.16 -0.81
N VAL A 298 -2.75 0.97 -0.28
CA VAL A 298 -3.52 1.84 0.62
C VAL A 298 -3.49 3.25 0.07
N TRP A 299 -4.57 3.66 -0.57
CA TRP A 299 -4.69 4.98 -1.19
C TRP A 299 -5.70 5.82 -0.42
N LEU A 300 -5.26 6.93 0.14
CA LEU A 300 -6.04 7.74 1.07
C LEU A 300 -6.04 9.22 0.63
N PRO A 301 -7.17 9.93 0.78
CA PRO A 301 -7.19 11.37 0.58
C PRO A 301 -6.34 12.08 1.63
N MET A 302 -5.74 13.20 1.21
CA MET A 302 -4.98 14.10 2.06
C MET A 302 -5.71 15.43 2.22
N ASP A 303 -5.83 15.89 3.46
CA ASP A 303 -6.29 17.23 3.79
C ASP A 303 -5.08 18.15 3.91
N ILE A 304 -5.00 19.12 3.01
CA ILE A 304 -3.91 20.11 2.97
C ILE A 304 -4.46 21.49 3.31
N ASP A 305 -3.85 22.13 4.31
CA ASP A 305 -4.10 23.51 4.71
C ASP A 305 -2.80 24.30 4.50
N ASP A 306 -2.68 24.92 3.33
CA ASP A 306 -1.50 25.71 2.93
C ASP A 306 -1.26 26.91 3.84
N ASP A 307 -2.33 27.54 4.36
CA ASP A 307 -2.21 28.70 5.25
C ASP A 307 -1.60 28.32 6.60
N LYS A 308 -1.84 27.10 7.06
CA LYS A 308 -1.23 26.55 8.27
C LYS A 308 0.03 25.73 7.99
N GLY A 309 0.38 25.49 6.72
CA GLY A 309 1.46 24.60 6.32
C GLY A 309 1.27 23.16 6.81
N LYS A 310 0.01 22.68 6.86
CA LYS A 310 -0.35 21.36 7.40
C LYS A 310 -0.80 20.42 6.29
N LEU A 311 -0.51 19.15 6.49
CA LEU A 311 -0.98 18.03 5.69
C LEU A 311 -1.37 16.88 6.63
N GLU A 312 -2.57 16.33 6.44
CA GLU A 312 -3.06 15.18 7.20
C GLU A 312 -3.60 14.10 6.24
N VAL A 313 -3.09 12.88 6.37
CA VAL A 313 -3.61 11.67 5.72
C VAL A 313 -4.72 11.13 6.60
N LYS A 314 -5.91 10.95 6.04
CA LYS A 314 -7.08 10.46 6.77
C LYS A 314 -7.45 9.06 6.34
N TRP A 315 -7.64 8.18 7.32
CA TRP A 315 -8.12 6.83 7.05
C TRP A 315 -9.60 6.84 6.69
N HIS A 316 -9.92 6.20 5.57
CA HIS A 316 -11.28 5.89 5.14
C HIS A 316 -11.30 4.42 4.73
N ASP A 317 -12.16 3.63 5.35
CA ASP A 317 -12.31 2.20 5.04
C ASP A 317 -12.67 1.98 3.56
N ILE A 318 -13.59 2.82 3.06
CA ILE A 318 -14.15 2.77 1.72
C ILE A 318 -14.56 4.19 1.34
N TYR A 319 -14.23 4.61 0.12
CA TYR A 319 -14.73 5.87 -0.43
C TYR A 319 -15.00 5.76 -1.94
N ASP A 320 -15.95 6.56 -2.40
CA ASP A 320 -16.23 6.77 -3.82
C ASP A 320 -15.45 8.01 -4.26
N LEU A 321 -14.74 7.92 -5.38
CA LEU A 321 -13.92 9.00 -5.94
C LEU A 321 -14.34 9.22 -7.40
N ASP A 322 -14.82 10.41 -7.71
CA ASP A 322 -15.00 10.84 -9.09
C ASP A 322 -13.79 11.66 -9.52
N VAL A 323 -12.88 11.02 -10.25
CA VAL A 323 -11.65 11.65 -10.74
C VAL A 323 -11.89 12.83 -11.69
N LYS A 324 -13.07 12.94 -12.33
CA LYS A 324 -13.39 14.04 -13.26
C LYS A 324 -13.81 15.31 -12.52
N THR A 325 -14.60 15.15 -11.46
CA THR A 325 -15.00 16.28 -10.62
C THR A 325 -13.98 16.56 -9.51
N GLY A 326 -13.18 15.56 -9.17
CA GLY A 326 -12.30 15.52 -8.02
C GLY A 326 -13.04 15.28 -6.71
N GLU A 327 -14.38 15.21 -6.72
CA GLU A 327 -15.16 14.97 -5.51
C GLU A 327 -14.97 13.53 -5.03
N TRP A 328 -14.92 13.36 -3.71
CA TRP A 328 -14.93 12.05 -3.09
C TRP A 328 -15.76 12.10 -1.81
N GLU A 329 -16.33 10.97 -1.44
CA GLU A 329 -17.07 10.81 -0.19
C GLU A 329 -16.84 9.44 0.44
N PRO A 330 -16.73 9.36 1.78
CA PRO A 330 -16.70 8.08 2.46
C PRO A 330 -18.03 7.35 2.26
N VAL A 331 -17.97 6.03 2.06
CA VAL A 331 -19.17 5.21 2.01
C VAL A 331 -19.63 4.92 3.43
N GLU A 332 -20.87 5.24 3.76
CA GLU A 332 -21.42 4.99 5.09
C GLU A 332 -21.85 3.53 5.25
N GLY A 333 -21.41 2.92 6.36
CA GLY A 333 -21.73 1.54 6.72
C GLY A 333 -22.46 1.44 8.05
N LYS A 334 -23.06 0.28 8.33
CA LYS A 334 -23.69 0.00 9.62
C LYS A 334 -22.70 -0.68 10.55
N GLU A 335 -22.51 -0.11 11.74
CA GLU A 335 -21.63 -0.67 12.77
C GLU A 335 -22.28 -1.79 13.57
N TYR A 336 -21.48 -2.79 13.93
CA TYR A 336 -21.84 -3.89 14.82
C TYR A 336 -20.71 -4.05 15.86
N PRO A 337 -20.88 -3.47 17.06
CA PRO A 337 -19.86 -3.54 18.11
C PRO A 337 -19.61 -4.97 18.58
N ALA A 338 -18.35 -5.32 18.85
CA ALA A 338 -18.00 -6.62 19.42
C ALA A 338 -18.60 -6.82 20.82
N ALA A 339 -18.91 -5.72 21.53
CA ALA A 339 -19.61 -5.72 22.80
C ALA A 339 -20.99 -6.43 22.76
N GLU A 340 -21.60 -6.52 21.58
CA GLU A 340 -22.92 -7.13 21.34
C GLU A 340 -22.81 -8.50 20.64
N ALA A 341 -21.59 -8.90 20.26
CA ALA A 341 -21.34 -10.16 19.59
C ALA A 341 -21.35 -11.34 20.57
N LYS A 342 -21.62 -12.54 20.03
CA LYS A 342 -21.58 -13.79 20.80
C LYS A 342 -20.17 -14.36 20.79
N THR A 343 -19.69 -14.84 21.93
CA THR A 343 -18.40 -15.55 22.02
C THR A 343 -18.61 -17.04 22.25
N ILE A 344 -17.70 -17.85 21.70
CA ILE A 344 -17.68 -19.32 21.85
C ILE A 344 -16.30 -19.74 22.35
N GLY A 345 -16.26 -20.74 23.23
CA GLY A 345 -15.02 -21.31 23.75
C GLY A 345 -14.26 -20.36 24.66
N GLY A 346 -12.98 -20.11 24.34
CA GLY A 346 -12.09 -19.25 25.13
C GLY A 346 -12.21 -17.76 24.85
N ALA A 347 -13.05 -17.35 23.90
CA ALA A 347 -13.20 -15.95 23.51
C ALA A 347 -14.09 -15.22 24.52
N TYR A 348 -13.72 -13.99 24.86
CA TYR A 348 -14.43 -13.20 25.86
C TYR A 348 -14.33 -11.70 25.57
N LEU A 349 -15.24 -10.94 26.19
CA LEU A 349 -15.24 -9.48 26.12
C LEU A 349 -14.38 -8.91 27.24
N GLN A 350 -13.36 -8.13 26.88
CA GLN A 350 -12.43 -7.45 27.79
C GLN A 350 -12.75 -5.96 27.81
N GLU A 351 -12.66 -5.34 29.00
CA GLU A 351 -12.70 -3.89 29.13
C GLU A 351 -11.55 -3.25 28.36
N ALA A 352 -11.88 -2.29 27.49
CA ALA A 352 -10.92 -1.54 26.69
C ALA A 352 -11.47 -0.13 26.47
N ASN A 353 -10.96 0.85 27.21
CA ASN A 353 -11.46 2.24 27.19
C ASN A 353 -11.30 2.94 25.83
N PHE A 354 -10.42 2.45 24.96
CA PHE A 354 -10.21 2.93 23.59
C PHE A 354 -11.13 2.27 22.56
N ALA A 355 -11.86 1.21 22.95
CA ALA A 355 -12.76 0.47 22.07
C ALA A 355 -14.19 1.03 22.12
N THR A 356 -14.95 0.75 21.07
CA THR A 356 -16.37 1.02 20.94
C THR A 356 -17.13 0.37 22.10
N LEU A 357 -18.01 1.13 22.76
CA LEU A 357 -18.71 0.71 23.99
C LEU A 357 -17.79 0.20 25.11
N SER A 358 -16.52 0.65 25.12
CA SER A 358 -15.49 0.30 26.09
C SER A 358 -15.21 -1.21 26.24
N LYS A 359 -15.50 -2.00 25.21
CA LYS A 359 -15.25 -3.44 25.21
C LYS A 359 -14.62 -3.89 23.89
N ILE A 360 -13.65 -4.80 24.00
CA ILE A 360 -13.04 -5.47 22.86
C ILE A 360 -13.17 -6.98 23.03
N ALA A 361 -13.44 -7.70 21.94
CA ALA A 361 -13.42 -9.15 21.95
C ALA A 361 -11.99 -9.66 21.81
N THR A 362 -11.58 -10.55 22.71
CA THR A 362 -10.24 -11.15 22.73
C THR A 362 -10.33 -12.66 22.98
N GLY A 363 -9.18 -13.33 22.99
CA GLY A 363 -9.10 -14.79 23.18
C GLY A 363 -9.45 -15.59 21.94
N ILE A 364 -9.55 -14.97 20.76
CA ILE A 364 -9.84 -15.64 19.48
C ILE A 364 -8.67 -16.56 19.10
N TYR A 365 -8.94 -17.84 18.94
CA TYR A 365 -7.90 -18.86 18.77
C TYR A 365 -8.43 -20.10 18.05
N GLY A 366 -7.86 -20.40 16.88
CA GLY A 366 -8.23 -21.55 16.07
C GLY A 366 -9.73 -21.61 15.78
N ASN A 367 -10.24 -22.83 15.68
CA ASN A 367 -11.66 -23.12 15.47
C ASN A 367 -12.44 -23.32 16.78
N ASP A 368 -11.78 -23.37 17.93
CA ASP A 368 -12.47 -23.65 19.20
C ASP A 368 -12.87 -22.38 19.95
N SER A 369 -12.27 -21.23 19.59
CA SER A 369 -12.45 -19.96 20.30
C SER A 369 -12.76 -18.85 19.31
N LYS A 370 -14.05 -18.52 19.15
CA LYS A 370 -14.58 -17.67 18.07
C LYS A 370 -15.46 -16.54 18.61
N ILE A 371 -15.66 -15.52 17.78
CA ILE A 371 -16.68 -14.48 17.96
C ILE A 371 -17.63 -14.47 16.76
N THR A 372 -18.92 -14.29 17.00
CA THR A 372 -19.96 -14.26 15.97
C THR A 372 -20.79 -12.98 16.07
N PHE A 373 -20.81 -12.22 14.98
CA PHE A 373 -21.67 -11.04 14.80
C PHE A 373 -22.95 -11.45 14.08
N GLU A 374 -24.09 -10.90 14.50
CA GLU A 374 -25.34 -10.98 13.74
C GLU A 374 -25.53 -9.67 12.97
N VAL A 375 -25.57 -9.75 11.64
CA VAL A 375 -25.60 -8.58 10.76
C VAL A 375 -26.77 -8.62 9.78
N ASP A 376 -27.17 -7.45 9.28
CA ASP A 376 -28.13 -7.32 8.19
C ASP A 376 -27.40 -7.23 6.85
N GLY A 377 -27.72 -8.15 5.93
CA GLY A 377 -27.25 -8.17 4.56
C GLY A 377 -28.35 -7.79 3.57
N GLN A 378 -27.94 -7.43 2.36
CA GLN A 378 -28.79 -6.92 1.29
C GLN A 378 -28.97 -7.91 0.14
N GLY A 379 -28.35 -9.10 0.21
CA GLY A 379 -28.47 -10.15 -0.81
C GLY A 379 -27.47 -10.03 -1.95
N ASP A 380 -26.28 -9.50 -1.68
CA ASP A 380 -25.18 -9.36 -2.62
C ASP A 380 -23.85 -9.41 -1.85
N ASP A 381 -22.74 -9.40 -2.59
CA ASP A 381 -21.42 -9.20 -2.02
C ASP A 381 -21.32 -7.80 -1.40
N GLN A 382 -20.95 -7.75 -0.13
CA GLN A 382 -20.82 -6.50 0.63
C GLN A 382 -19.45 -6.41 1.26
N TRP A 383 -18.88 -5.21 1.22
CA TRP A 383 -17.66 -4.94 1.97
C TRP A 383 -17.96 -4.92 3.47
N VAL A 384 -17.07 -5.53 4.24
CA VAL A 384 -17.10 -5.57 5.70
C VAL A 384 -15.72 -5.20 6.24
N SER A 385 -15.64 -4.09 6.96
CA SER A 385 -14.41 -3.66 7.64
C SER A 385 -14.36 -4.20 9.05
N PHE A 386 -13.26 -4.87 9.38
CA PHE A 386 -13.00 -5.44 10.70
C PHE A 386 -12.06 -4.51 11.45
N TYR A 387 -12.57 -3.86 12.49
CA TYR A 387 -11.78 -2.99 13.36
C TYR A 387 -11.08 -3.84 14.41
N HIS A 388 -9.75 -3.81 14.42
CA HIS A 388 -8.95 -4.74 15.19
C HIS A 388 -7.79 -4.08 15.93
N GLN A 389 -7.40 -4.76 17.00
CA GLN A 389 -6.14 -4.56 17.69
C GLN A 389 -5.35 -5.88 17.64
N SER A 390 -4.21 -5.86 16.96
CA SER A 390 -3.32 -7.01 16.92
C SER A 390 -2.23 -6.85 17.97
N LYS A 391 -2.52 -7.34 19.19
CA LYS A 391 -1.54 -7.35 20.28
C LYS A 391 -0.37 -8.30 19.93
N GLN A 392 0.84 -7.78 20.10
CA GLN A 392 2.02 -8.60 20.31
C GLN A 392 1.83 -9.43 21.58
N LEU A 393 1.66 -10.74 21.41
CA LEU A 393 1.78 -11.70 22.50
C LEU A 393 2.90 -12.65 22.09
N LEU A 394 4.00 -12.55 22.83
CA LEU A 394 5.23 -13.32 22.73
C LEU A 394 4.97 -14.81 22.49
N LEU A 395 5.81 -15.43 21.64
CA LEU A 395 6.18 -16.83 21.80
C LEU A 395 7.62 -16.86 22.33
N ILE A 396 7.82 -17.45 23.50
CA ILE A 396 9.15 -17.75 24.03
C ILE A 396 9.65 -18.98 23.29
N ILE A 397 10.52 -18.82 22.30
CA ILE A 397 11.28 -19.93 21.71
C ILE A 397 12.74 -19.68 22.03
N SER A 398 13.23 -20.34 23.09
CA SER A 398 14.63 -20.34 23.46
C SER A 398 15.33 -21.49 22.74
N GLU A 399 15.94 -21.27 21.57
CA GLU A 399 17.05 -22.09 21.05
C GLU A 399 18.01 -21.30 20.12
N ARG A 400 19.12 -20.83 20.71
CA ARG A 400 20.49 -20.56 20.19
C ARG A 400 20.76 -19.59 19.00
N PRO A 401 21.96 -18.97 18.96
CA PRO A 401 22.26 -17.81 18.11
C PRO A 401 22.99 -18.19 16.81
N THR A 402 22.82 -17.40 15.74
CA THR A 402 23.89 -16.95 14.81
C THR A 402 23.32 -16.29 13.55
N HIS A 403 23.33 -14.96 13.47
CA HIS A 403 24.03 -14.19 12.43
C HIS A 403 23.90 -12.68 12.73
N ARG A 404 25.02 -11.97 12.60
CA ARG A 404 25.11 -10.51 12.74
C ARG A 404 24.98 -9.87 11.36
N THR A 405 24.11 -8.88 11.25
CA THR A 405 24.13 -7.70 10.35
C THR A 405 23.06 -6.75 10.94
N CYS A 406 23.21 -5.48 11.29
CA CYS A 406 24.25 -4.46 11.41
C CYS A 406 23.90 -3.61 12.68
N PRO A 407 24.82 -2.82 13.27
CA PRO A 407 24.53 -1.99 14.44
C PRO A 407 24.09 -0.56 14.07
N ASP A 408 23.22 -0.01 14.92
CA ASP A 408 22.85 1.41 15.12
C ASP A 408 22.23 2.22 13.96
N ILE A 409 20.90 2.28 13.99
CA ILE A 409 20.14 3.41 13.44
C ILE A 409 19.25 3.99 14.54
N ASP A 410 19.54 5.24 14.89
CA ASP A 410 18.78 6.07 15.81
C ASP A 410 17.50 6.53 15.08
N ASP A 411 16.40 5.81 15.27
CA ASP A 411 15.06 6.17 14.80
C ASP A 411 14.48 7.39 15.57
N MET A 412 15.28 8.06 16.43
CA MET A 412 14.89 9.24 17.22
C MET A 412 13.56 9.09 18.00
N GLY A 413 13.10 7.85 18.21
CA GLY A 413 11.83 7.52 18.84
C GLY A 413 10.60 7.53 17.93
N PHE A 414 10.75 7.49 16.59
CA PHE A 414 9.65 7.71 15.65
C PHE A 414 9.10 6.46 14.93
N GLY A 415 9.63 5.28 15.28
CA GLY A 415 9.18 3.94 14.90
C GLY A 415 9.35 2.92 16.05
N ASP A 416 9.11 3.32 17.31
CA ASP A 416 9.01 2.49 18.53
C ASP A 416 10.03 1.32 18.64
N GLN A 417 11.31 1.68 18.46
CA GLN A 417 12.56 0.93 18.72
C GLN A 417 12.99 -0.10 17.64
N PRO A 418 13.97 0.25 16.77
CA PRO A 418 14.48 -0.62 15.69
C PRO A 418 15.34 -1.79 16.18
N MET A 419 15.78 -1.77 17.44
CA MET A 419 16.57 -2.82 18.10
C MET A 419 15.92 -3.36 19.37
N GLY A 420 14.65 -3.01 19.61
CA GLY A 420 13.88 -3.61 20.68
C GLY A 420 13.72 -5.10 20.37
N ALA A 421 14.38 -5.96 21.14
CA ALA A 421 13.82 -7.28 21.35
C ALA A 421 12.36 -7.04 21.81
N PRO A 422 11.37 -7.75 21.26
CA PRO A 422 9.96 -7.55 21.62
C PRO A 422 9.69 -7.76 23.12
N ASP A 423 10.68 -8.28 23.83
CA ASP A 423 10.76 -8.46 25.27
C ASP A 423 12.21 -8.43 25.78
N ARG A 424 12.39 -8.68 27.08
CA ARG A 424 13.70 -8.85 27.74
C ARG A 424 14.33 -10.24 27.55
N ILE A 425 13.73 -11.13 26.75
CA ILE A 425 14.08 -12.56 26.66
C ILE A 425 14.23 -13.07 25.21
N ASN A 426 14.52 -12.19 24.26
CA ASN A 426 14.74 -12.51 22.84
C ASN A 426 13.55 -13.17 22.12
N GLY A 427 12.32 -12.71 22.37
CA GLY A 427 11.17 -13.08 21.53
C GLY A 427 11.32 -12.64 20.06
N THR A 428 10.45 -13.15 19.18
CA THR A 428 10.35 -12.69 17.78
C THR A 428 9.12 -11.80 17.57
N TRP A 429 9.27 -10.76 16.74
CA TRP A 429 8.17 -9.88 16.36
C TRP A 429 7.10 -10.64 15.56
N GLN A 430 5.83 -10.40 15.88
CA GLN A 430 4.70 -10.94 15.13
C GLN A 430 4.09 -9.79 14.32
N LEU A 431 4.39 -9.74 13.02
CA LEU A 431 3.99 -8.63 12.12
C LEU A 431 2.49 -8.64 11.76
N ARG A 432 1.80 -9.77 11.98
CA ARG A 432 0.36 -9.90 11.71
C ARG A 432 -0.27 -11.03 12.51
N ARG A 433 -1.58 -10.91 12.72
CA ARG A 433 -2.48 -12.03 13.01
C ARG A 433 -3.23 -12.39 11.74
N VAL A 434 -3.72 -13.62 11.69
CA VAL A 434 -4.56 -14.10 10.58
C VAL A 434 -5.79 -14.73 11.20
N SER A 435 -6.97 -14.32 10.74
CA SER A 435 -8.24 -14.82 11.24
C SER A 435 -9.03 -15.47 10.11
N SER A 436 -9.78 -16.52 10.45
CA SER A 436 -10.79 -17.10 9.56
C SER A 436 -12.06 -16.29 9.70
N VAL A 437 -12.73 -16.02 8.58
CA VAL A 437 -14.06 -15.40 8.56
C VAL A 437 -14.98 -16.34 7.81
N VAL A 438 -16.03 -16.79 8.49
CA VAL A 438 -17.05 -17.70 7.97
C VAL A 438 -18.40 -17.00 8.03
N VAL A 439 -19.11 -16.97 6.91
CA VAL A 439 -20.43 -16.34 6.79
C VAL A 439 -21.50 -17.43 6.84
N ASN A 440 -22.53 -17.25 7.67
CA ASN A 440 -23.68 -18.15 7.78
C ASN A 440 -23.30 -19.63 8.02
N ASP A 441 -22.24 -19.85 8.81
CA ASP A 441 -21.68 -21.17 9.12
C ASP A 441 -21.30 -22.01 7.88
N ASN A 442 -21.08 -21.35 6.74
CA ASN A 442 -20.63 -21.99 5.51
C ASN A 442 -19.12 -22.28 5.56
N GLU A 443 -18.74 -23.38 6.23
CA GLU A 443 -17.34 -23.78 6.39
C GLU A 443 -16.65 -24.20 5.08
N ASP A 444 -17.40 -24.40 3.99
CA ASP A 444 -16.83 -24.62 2.65
C ASP A 444 -16.22 -23.33 2.06
N GLN A 445 -16.60 -22.15 2.59
CA GLN A 445 -16.11 -20.85 2.17
C GLN A 445 -15.50 -20.08 3.34
N VAL A 446 -14.22 -20.36 3.61
CA VAL A 446 -13.43 -19.64 4.63
C VAL A 446 -12.69 -18.47 3.98
N HIS A 447 -12.98 -17.26 4.44
CA HIS A 447 -12.24 -16.07 4.03
C HIS A 447 -11.06 -15.82 4.99
N THR A 448 -9.91 -15.43 4.43
CA THR A 448 -8.70 -15.13 5.21
C THR A 448 -8.59 -13.63 5.47
N LEU A 449 -8.67 -13.24 6.75
CA LEU A 449 -8.50 -11.85 7.20
C LEU A 449 -7.08 -11.64 7.71
N TYR A 450 -6.29 -10.84 6.98
CA TYR A 450 -4.92 -10.48 7.37
C TYR A 450 -4.94 -9.22 8.23
N GLN A 451 -4.67 -9.35 9.52
CA GLN A 451 -4.77 -8.27 10.48
C GLN A 451 -3.36 -7.82 10.86
N LYS A 452 -2.93 -6.66 10.34
CA LYS A 452 -1.60 -6.12 10.62
C LYS A 452 -1.42 -5.79 12.09
N ASP A 453 -0.18 -5.80 12.54
CA ASP A 453 0.14 -5.42 13.90
C ASP A 453 -0.28 -3.97 14.17
N THR A 454 -0.72 -3.72 15.41
CA THR A 454 -1.11 -2.38 15.87
C THR A 454 -0.41 -2.07 17.19
N HIS A 455 -0.22 -0.79 17.50
CA HIS A 455 0.18 -0.40 18.84
C HIS A 455 -0.92 -0.74 19.85
N LYS A 456 -0.53 -0.95 21.12
CA LYS A 456 -1.53 -1.21 22.16
C LYS A 456 -2.45 0.00 22.32
N GLY A 457 -3.75 -0.24 22.28
CA GLY A 457 -4.75 0.83 22.36
C GLY A 457 -5.02 1.55 21.04
N ILE A 458 -4.36 1.14 19.94
CA ILE A 458 -4.63 1.63 18.59
C ILE A 458 -5.44 0.59 17.83
N ILE A 459 -6.57 1.04 17.29
CA ILE A 459 -7.46 0.28 16.41
C ILE A 459 -7.15 0.67 14.97
N LEU A 460 -6.90 -0.32 14.12
CA LEU A 460 -6.89 -0.18 12.67
C LEU A 460 -8.02 -1.02 12.07
N SER A 461 -8.30 -0.89 10.78
CA SER A 461 -9.29 -1.72 10.10
C SER A 461 -8.69 -2.47 8.91
N THR A 462 -9.39 -3.53 8.52
CA THR A 462 -9.09 -4.29 7.30
C THR A 462 -10.40 -4.79 6.71
N ALA A 463 -10.59 -4.61 5.41
CA ALA A 463 -11.84 -4.95 4.74
C ALA A 463 -11.79 -6.29 4.02
N LEU A 464 -12.93 -7.00 4.02
CA LEU A 464 -13.19 -8.15 3.16
C LEU A 464 -14.50 -7.95 2.40
N LYS A 465 -14.56 -8.43 1.16
CA LYS A 465 -15.81 -8.54 0.42
C LYS A 465 -16.43 -9.91 0.74
N LEU A 466 -17.61 -9.90 1.34
CA LEU A 466 -18.28 -11.09 1.87
C LEU A 466 -19.66 -11.28 1.23
N PRO A 467 -20.06 -12.52 0.89
CA PRO A 467 -21.36 -12.80 0.31
C PRO A 467 -22.45 -12.81 1.39
N LEU A 468 -23.25 -11.74 1.48
CA LEU A 468 -24.31 -11.64 2.50
C LEU A 468 -25.70 -11.86 1.90
N ASN A 469 -26.45 -12.79 2.49
CA ASN A 469 -27.85 -13.02 2.14
C ASN A 469 -28.71 -11.80 2.50
N LYS A 470 -29.87 -11.65 1.83
CA LYS A 470 -30.83 -10.62 2.21
C LYS A 470 -31.42 -10.93 3.59
N GLY A 471 -31.37 -9.98 4.51
CA GLY A 471 -31.85 -10.15 5.88
C GLY A 471 -30.73 -10.51 6.86
N LYS A 472 -31.03 -11.34 7.86
CA LYS A 472 -30.05 -11.67 8.91
C LYS A 472 -28.98 -12.64 8.41
N ASN A 473 -27.74 -12.35 8.76
CA ASN A 473 -26.56 -13.17 8.53
C ASN A 473 -25.74 -13.31 9.82
N THR A 474 -24.91 -14.34 9.88
CA THR A 474 -23.85 -14.46 10.88
C THR A 474 -22.48 -14.28 10.23
N ILE A 475 -21.59 -13.56 10.90
CA ILE A 475 -20.17 -13.47 10.55
C ILE A 475 -19.38 -13.97 11.74
N THR A 476 -18.79 -15.15 11.59
CA THR A 476 -18.01 -15.82 12.64
C THR A 476 -16.53 -15.67 12.35
N VAL A 477 -15.79 -15.12 13.31
CA VAL A 477 -14.34 -14.91 13.24
C VAL A 477 -13.61 -15.88 14.19
N GLY A 478 -12.71 -16.68 13.63
CA GLY A 478 -11.80 -17.57 14.34
C GLY A 478 -10.34 -17.22 14.08
N GLY A 479 -9.41 -17.99 14.64
CA GLY A 479 -7.98 -17.81 14.39
C GLY A 479 -7.44 -18.75 13.32
N LEU A 480 -6.56 -18.25 12.45
CA LEU A 480 -5.86 -19.02 11.42
C LEU A 480 -4.35 -18.99 11.63
N SER A 481 -3.65 -19.96 11.04
CA SER A 481 -2.19 -20.04 11.10
C SER A 481 -1.57 -18.80 10.47
N ASN A 482 -0.73 -18.10 11.25
CA ASN A 482 0.12 -17.02 10.76
C ASN A 482 1.58 -17.49 10.54
N GLY A 483 1.82 -18.81 10.57
CA GLY A 483 3.15 -19.43 10.53
C GLY A 483 3.78 -19.67 11.91
N VAL A 484 3.21 -19.12 12.98
CA VAL A 484 3.75 -19.22 14.35
C VAL A 484 2.72 -19.76 15.36
N ASN A 485 1.48 -19.28 15.28
CA ASN A 485 0.34 -19.79 16.05
C ASN A 485 -0.95 -19.59 15.26
N ILE A 486 -2.09 -19.91 15.87
CA ILE A 486 -3.43 -19.79 15.27
C ILE A 486 -4.29 -18.74 15.99
N LYS A 487 -3.66 -17.68 16.53
CA LYS A 487 -4.37 -16.62 17.27
C LYS A 487 -4.89 -15.55 16.29
N GLY A 488 -6.17 -15.20 16.42
CA GLY A 488 -6.75 -14.04 15.74
C GLY A 488 -6.43 -12.72 16.45
N ALA A 489 -6.64 -11.58 15.79
CA ALA A 489 -6.53 -10.28 16.46
C ALA A 489 -7.72 -10.06 17.41
N ASP A 490 -7.58 -9.11 18.34
CA ASP A 490 -8.71 -8.66 19.14
C ASP A 490 -9.61 -7.77 18.25
N LEU A 491 -10.94 -7.88 18.40
CA LEU A 491 -11.91 -7.17 17.55
C LEU A 491 -12.71 -6.14 18.35
N ASP A 492 -12.75 -4.92 17.84
CA ASP A 492 -13.54 -3.81 18.39
C ASP A 492 -14.97 -3.81 17.85
N LYS A 493 -15.10 -3.78 16.53
CA LYS A 493 -16.38 -3.80 15.82
C LYS A 493 -16.19 -4.31 14.39
N ILE A 494 -17.29 -4.56 13.71
CA ILE A 494 -17.31 -4.64 12.26
C ILE A 494 -18.24 -3.57 11.69
N VAL A 495 -17.95 -3.11 10.47
CA VAL A 495 -18.79 -2.18 9.72
C VAL A 495 -19.20 -2.86 8.42
N VAL A 496 -20.50 -3.01 8.20
CA VAL A 496 -21.05 -3.61 6.97
C VAL A 496 -21.55 -2.50 6.07
N TYR A 497 -20.96 -2.40 4.88
CA TYR A 497 -21.27 -1.39 3.88
C TYR A 497 -22.39 -1.87 2.95
N PRO A 498 -23.13 -0.97 2.29
CA PRO A 498 -24.06 -1.36 1.24
C PRO A 498 -23.35 -2.12 0.10
N PRO A 499 -24.09 -2.90 -0.70
CA PRO A 499 -23.55 -3.48 -1.93
C PRO A 499 -22.94 -2.40 -2.81
N GLU A 500 -21.77 -2.70 -3.36
CA GLU A 500 -21.09 -1.79 -4.26
C GLU A 500 -21.91 -1.59 -5.55
N PRO A 501 -22.18 -0.33 -5.96
CA PRO A 501 -22.94 -0.07 -7.16
C PRO A 501 -22.22 -0.66 -8.37
N ARG A 502 -22.89 -1.58 -9.08
CA ARG A 502 -22.34 -2.14 -10.32
C ARG A 502 -22.34 -1.05 -11.39
N GLN A 503 -21.17 -0.66 -11.89
CA GLN A 503 -21.12 0.19 -13.08
C GLN A 503 -21.75 -0.59 -14.26
N PRO A 504 -22.65 0.03 -15.06
CA PRO A 504 -23.16 -0.61 -16.26
C PRO A 504 -21.99 -0.95 -17.20
N PRO A 505 -22.02 -2.12 -17.88
CA PRO A 505 -20.99 -2.43 -18.87
C PRO A 505 -20.95 -1.32 -19.92
N LYS A 506 -19.77 -0.74 -20.16
CA LYS A 506 -19.59 0.25 -21.22
C LYS A 506 -19.82 -0.45 -22.57
N CYS A 507 -20.78 0.04 -23.35
CA CYS A 507 -21.09 -0.44 -24.70
C CYS A 507 -20.02 -0.07 -25.72
#